data_AF-A0A2N2KSG4-F1
#
_entry.id   AF-A0A2N2KSG4-F1
#
_cell.length_a   1.000
_cell.length_b   1.000
_cell.length_c   1.000
_cell.angle_alpha   90.00
_cell.angle_beta   90.00
_cell.angle_gamma   90.00
#
_symmetry.space_group_name_H-M   'P 1'
#
loop_
_entity.id
_entity.type
_entity.pdbx_description
1 polymer ?
#
loop_
_entity_poly.entity_id
_entity_poly.type
_entity_poly.pdbx_seq_one_letter_code
_entity_poly.pdbx_strand_id
1 'polypeptide(L)'
;MPRQITVELKCRYCGESLSDESHLVDGNPGIKLKVTTGNASSVVWLSSIFGSNNLESELQFAKGEIVEFACPHCSAPQSTGKKCDVCGAPVALFKLTDGGKVRVCCRSGCKNIWLDL
;
A
#
# COMPACT_ATOMS: atom_id res chain seq x y z
N MET A 1 -7.41 -23.73 -11.34
CA MET A 1 -6.94 -22.34 -11.21
C MET A 1 -6.88 -22.01 -9.73
N PRO A 2 -5.76 -21.52 -9.17
CA PRO A 2 -5.70 -21.20 -7.75
C PRO A 2 -6.70 -20.08 -7.43
N ARG A 3 -7.40 -20.21 -6.30
CA ARG A 3 -8.38 -19.23 -5.83
C ARG A 3 -7.60 -18.03 -5.32
N GLN A 4 -7.58 -16.94 -6.08
CA GLN A 4 -6.98 -15.68 -5.64
C GLN A 4 -7.87 -15.03 -4.58
N ILE A 5 -7.25 -14.48 -3.54
CA ILE A 5 -7.94 -13.79 -2.46
C ILE A 5 -7.68 -12.30 -2.67
N THR A 6 -8.75 -11.52 -2.86
CA THR A 6 -8.68 -10.07 -2.89
C THR A 6 -8.85 -9.51 -1.49
N VAL A 7 -8.19 -8.40 -1.20
CA VAL A 7 -8.30 -7.66 0.04
C VAL A 7 -8.81 -6.26 -0.23
N GLU A 8 -9.72 -5.79 0.62
CA GLU A 8 -10.18 -4.41 0.60
C GLU A 8 -9.56 -3.65 1.78
N LEU A 9 -8.90 -2.53 1.47
CA LEU A 9 -8.25 -1.70 2.48
C LEU A 9 -8.99 -0.38 2.67
N LYS A 10 -8.99 0.07 3.93
CA LYS A 10 -9.52 1.36 4.35
C LYS A 10 -8.46 2.19 5.05
N CYS A 11 -8.57 3.51 4.91
CA CYS A 11 -7.74 4.44 5.65
C CYS A 11 -8.00 4.30 7.16
N ARG A 12 -6.94 4.16 7.96
CA ARG A 12 -7.07 4.04 9.43
C ARG A 12 -7.57 5.32 10.12
N TYR A 13 -7.48 6.47 9.44
CA TYR A 13 -7.83 7.79 9.97
C TYR A 13 -9.24 8.24 9.57
N CYS A 14 -9.58 8.22 8.29
CA CYS A 14 -10.90 8.66 7.81
C CYS A 14 -11.88 7.52 7.54
N GLY A 15 -11.43 6.26 7.49
CA GLY A 15 -12.29 5.10 7.24
C GLY A 15 -12.68 4.87 5.78
N GLU A 16 -12.36 5.80 4.87
CA GLU A 16 -12.65 5.69 3.44
C GLU A 16 -11.95 4.50 2.79
N SER A 17 -12.61 3.90 1.80
CA SER A 17 -12.04 2.85 0.96
C SER A 17 -10.86 3.37 0.15
N LEU A 18 -9.81 2.56 0.05
CA LEU A 18 -8.63 2.85 -0.75
C LEU A 18 -8.71 2.21 -2.15
N SER A 19 -9.74 1.41 -2.42
CA SER A 19 -9.95 0.81 -3.74
C SER A 19 -10.32 1.87 -4.79
N ASP A 20 -9.80 1.70 -6.01
CA ASP A 20 -10.09 2.53 -7.16
C ASP A 20 -10.62 1.68 -8.31
N GLU A 21 -11.93 1.71 -8.51
CA GLU A 21 -12.63 0.98 -9.58
C GLU A 21 -12.25 1.46 -10.99
N SER A 22 -11.69 2.67 -11.10
CA SER A 22 -11.31 3.24 -12.40
C SER A 22 -9.94 2.77 -12.90
N HIS A 23 -9.13 2.17 -12.01
CA HIS A 23 -7.76 1.73 -12.33
C HIS A 23 -7.52 0.32 -11.80
N LEU A 24 -7.48 -0.63 -12.73
CA LEU A 24 -7.33 -2.05 -12.39
C LEU A 24 -5.85 -2.44 -12.32
N VAL A 25 -5.49 -3.19 -11.28
CA VAL A 25 -4.19 -3.87 -11.15
C VAL A 25 -4.48 -5.37 -11.00
N ASP A 26 -3.82 -6.21 -11.78
CA ASP A 26 -4.12 -7.65 -11.88
C ASP A 26 -5.60 -7.95 -12.18
N GLY A 27 -6.26 -7.07 -12.95
CA GLY A 27 -7.67 -7.21 -13.31
C GLY A 27 -8.66 -6.94 -12.17
N ASN A 28 -8.20 -6.42 -11.02
CA ASN A 28 -9.03 -6.06 -9.87
C ASN A 28 -8.85 -4.57 -9.53
N PRO A 29 -9.81 -3.93 -8.84
CA PRO A 29 -9.65 -2.55 -8.37
C PRO A 29 -8.34 -2.37 -7.61
N GLY A 30 -7.53 -1.42 -8.07
CA GLY A 30 -6.23 -1.13 -7.48
C GLY A 30 -6.38 -0.38 -6.15
N ILE A 31 -5.46 -0.62 -5.22
CA ILE A 31 -5.41 0.11 -3.95
C ILE A 31 -4.66 1.42 -4.19
N LYS A 32 -5.39 2.53 -4.27
CA LYS A 32 -4.89 3.86 -4.55
C LYS A 32 -4.31 4.53 -3.31
N LEU A 33 -3.07 5.00 -3.41
CA LEU A 33 -2.37 5.71 -2.35
C LEU A 33 -1.64 6.92 -2.91
N LYS A 34 -1.56 7.99 -2.11
CA LYS A 34 -0.56 9.03 -2.33
C LYS A 34 0.79 8.50 -1.89
N VAL A 35 1.82 8.80 -2.67
CA VAL A 35 3.20 8.46 -2.36
C VAL A 35 4.05 9.71 -2.42
N THR A 36 4.96 9.85 -1.47
CA THR A 36 5.96 10.92 -1.46
C THR A 36 7.34 10.30 -1.35
N THR A 37 8.29 10.79 -2.15
CA THR A 37 9.69 10.40 -2.09
C THR A 37 10.60 11.59 -2.36
N GLY A 38 11.49 11.90 -1.43
CA GLY A 38 12.30 13.12 -1.48
C GLY A 38 11.43 14.37 -1.67
N ASN A 39 11.56 15.02 -2.83
CA ASN A 39 10.80 16.23 -3.19
C ASN A 39 9.66 15.96 -4.20
N ALA A 40 9.38 14.71 -4.54
CA ALA A 40 8.35 14.32 -5.48
C ALA A 40 7.16 13.67 -4.78
N SER A 41 5.95 13.99 -5.23
CA SER A 41 4.71 13.38 -4.77
C SER A 41 3.88 12.93 -5.97
N SER A 42 3.29 11.74 -5.88
CA SER A 42 2.43 11.18 -6.93
C SER A 42 1.40 10.21 -6.32
N VAL A 43 0.77 9.41 -7.16
CA VAL A 43 -0.17 8.35 -6.80
C VAL A 43 0.41 7.00 -7.24
N VAL A 44 0.11 5.97 -6.46
CA VAL A 44 0.38 4.57 -6.79
C VAL A 44 -0.90 3.75 -6.66
N TRP A 45 -0.97 2.66 -7.41
CA TRP A 45 -1.98 1.63 -7.29
C TRP A 45 -1.29 0.31 -6.97
N LEU A 46 -1.58 -0.26 -5.81
CA LEU A 46 -1.11 -1.59 -5.43
C LEU A 46 -2.14 -2.64 -5.85
N SER A 47 -1.69 -3.85 -6.17
CA SER A 47 -2.60 -4.97 -6.35
C SER A 47 -3.40 -5.24 -5.07
N SER A 48 -4.71 -5.47 -5.23
CA SER A 48 -5.58 -5.94 -4.16
C SER A 48 -5.52 -7.45 -3.96
N ILE A 49 -4.75 -8.19 -4.77
CA ILE A 49 -4.59 -9.63 -4.62
C ILE A 49 -3.56 -9.92 -3.54
N PHE A 50 -3.96 -10.67 -2.50
CA PHE A 50 -3.05 -11.10 -1.45
C PHE A 50 -1.92 -11.98 -2.02
N GLY A 51 -0.68 -11.56 -1.79
CA GLY A 51 0.53 -12.21 -2.32
C GLY A 51 1.00 -11.67 -3.67
N SER A 52 0.21 -10.82 -4.35
CA SER A 52 0.71 -10.04 -5.47
C SER A 52 1.57 -8.88 -4.97
N ASN A 53 2.64 -8.59 -5.71
CA ASN A 53 3.52 -7.45 -5.46
C ASN A 53 3.49 -6.46 -6.64
N ASN A 54 2.46 -6.56 -7.47
CA ASN A 54 2.29 -5.69 -8.61
C ASN A 54 1.85 -4.29 -8.12
N LEU A 55 2.48 -3.29 -8.71
CA LEU A 55 2.31 -1.89 -8.39
C LEU A 55 2.40 -1.11 -9.69
N GLU A 56 1.46 -0.17 -9.87
CA GLU A 56 1.48 0.80 -10.95
C GLU A 56 1.70 2.20 -10.37
N SER A 57 2.56 2.97 -11.03
CA SER A 57 2.83 4.37 -10.66
C SER A 57 3.38 5.12 -11.86
N GLU A 58 3.10 6.41 -11.91
CA GLU A 58 3.74 7.34 -12.86
C GLU A 58 5.19 7.64 -12.48
N LEU A 59 5.55 7.51 -11.19
CA LEU A 59 6.92 7.71 -10.72
C LEU A 59 7.70 6.40 -10.75
N GLN A 60 8.94 6.48 -11.21
CA GLN A 60 9.92 5.42 -11.03
C GLN A 60 10.67 5.66 -9.72
N PHE A 61 10.52 4.73 -8.77
CA PHE A 61 11.27 4.75 -7.51
C PHE A 61 12.64 4.11 -7.70
N ALA A 62 13.69 4.77 -7.23
CA ALA A 62 15.01 4.16 -7.19
C ALA A 62 15.00 2.92 -6.28
N LYS A 63 15.76 1.89 -6.64
CA LYS A 63 15.84 0.68 -5.83
C LYS A 63 16.37 1.02 -4.43
N GLY A 64 15.66 0.59 -3.38
CA GLY A 64 16.03 0.83 -2.00
C GLY A 64 15.57 2.18 -1.42
N GLU A 65 14.96 3.04 -2.25
CA GLU A 65 14.38 4.31 -1.83
C GLU A 65 13.24 4.07 -0.83
N ILE A 66 13.11 4.97 0.16
CA ILE A 66 12.05 4.91 1.16
C ILE A 66 10.98 5.92 0.77
N VAL A 67 9.76 5.42 0.60
CA VAL A 67 8.60 6.25 0.27
C VAL A 67 7.70 6.44 1.47
N GLU A 68 6.90 7.50 1.47
CA GLU A 68 5.83 7.70 2.44
C GLU A 68 4.48 7.52 1.78
N PHE A 69 3.66 6.60 2.31
CA PHE A 69 2.29 6.42 1.86
C PHE A 69 1.32 7.29 2.64
N ALA A 70 0.37 7.89 1.95
CA ALA A 70 -0.72 8.67 2.54
C ALA A 70 -2.07 8.33 1.89
N CYS A 71 -3.15 8.55 2.64
CA CYS A 71 -4.51 8.34 2.13
C CYS A 71 -4.80 9.32 0.97
N PRO A 72 -5.34 8.88 -0.17
CA PRO A 72 -5.67 9.78 -1.26
C PRO A 72 -6.78 10.78 -0.89
N HIS A 73 -7.68 10.40 0.02
CA HIS A 73 -8.84 11.19 0.42
C HIS A 73 -8.51 12.26 1.47
N CYS A 74 -7.88 11.86 2.58
CA CYS A 74 -7.59 12.79 3.69
C CYS A 74 -6.12 13.23 3.79
N SER A 75 -5.24 12.69 2.93
CA SER A 75 -3.79 12.95 2.94
C SER A 75 -3.07 12.58 4.25
N ALA A 76 -3.74 11.90 5.18
CA ALA A 76 -3.11 11.45 6.42
C ALA A 76 -2.02 10.41 6.12
N PRO A 77 -0.82 10.53 6.70
CA PRO A 77 0.26 9.58 6.50
C PRO A 77 -0.12 8.23 7.11
N GLN A 78 0.14 7.15 6.39
CA GLN A 78 -0.17 5.78 6.82
C GLN A 78 1.02 5.13 7.54
N SER A 79 2.11 5.87 7.73
CA SER A 79 3.31 5.43 8.44
C SER A 79 3.02 5.03 9.89
N THR A 80 3.90 4.17 10.41
CA THR A 80 3.89 3.75 11.81
C THR A 80 5.26 3.96 12.44
N GLY A 81 5.35 3.90 13.76
CA GLY A 81 6.62 3.83 14.48
C GLY A 81 7.33 2.47 14.38
N LYS A 82 6.77 1.50 13.64
CA LYS A 82 7.37 0.17 13.46
C LYS A 82 8.30 0.15 12.26
N LYS A 83 9.28 -0.75 12.30
CA LYS A 83 10.23 -1.01 11.21
C LYS A 83 9.97 -2.38 10.60
N CYS A 84 10.39 -2.55 9.35
CA CYS A 84 10.38 -3.81 8.63
C CYS A 84 11.42 -4.75 9.25
N ASP A 85 11.02 -5.94 9.66
CA ASP A 85 11.92 -6.90 10.33
C ASP A 85 12.99 -7.47 9.38
N VAL A 86 12.82 -7.30 8.07
CA VAL A 86 13.75 -7.81 7.04
C VAL A 86 14.78 -6.77 6.60
N CYS A 87 14.38 -5.50 6.48
CA CYS A 87 15.27 -4.46 5.93
C CYS A 87 15.42 -3.21 6.81
N GLY A 88 14.65 -3.10 7.89
CA GLY A 88 14.70 -1.98 8.84
C GLY A 88 14.04 -0.68 8.36
N ALA A 89 13.42 -0.65 7.18
CA ALA A 89 12.69 0.52 6.68
C ALA A 89 11.39 0.77 7.46
N PRO A 90 10.83 1.99 7.42
CA PRO A 90 9.49 2.27 7.94
C PRO A 90 8.42 1.38 7.31
N VAL A 91 7.31 1.23 8.03
CA VAL A 91 6.18 0.40 7.63
C VAL A 91 4.90 1.23 7.68
N ALA A 92 4.10 1.15 6.61
CA ALA A 92 2.75 1.70 6.56
C ALA A 92 1.73 0.69 7.07
N LEU A 93 0.62 1.18 7.64
CA LEU A 93 -0.45 0.37 8.22
C LEU A 93 -1.82 0.81 7.70
N PHE A 94 -2.54 -0.17 7.17
CA PHE A 94 -3.90 -0.04 6.66
C PHE A 94 -4.86 -0.94 7.44
N LYS A 95 -6.15 -0.62 7.43
CA LYS A 95 -7.19 -1.49 7.99
C LYS A 95 -7.81 -2.31 6.87
N LEU A 96 -8.12 -3.58 7.13
CA LEU A 96 -8.99 -4.36 6.24
C LEU A 96 -10.44 -3.95 6.47
N THR A 97 -11.26 -4.00 5.42
CA THR A 97 -12.70 -3.80 5.52
C THR A 97 -13.33 -4.83 6.47
N ASP A 98 -12.93 -6.09 6.36
CA ASP A 98 -13.51 -7.22 7.10
C ASP A 98 -12.90 -7.44 8.50
N GLY A 99 -12.05 -6.52 8.96
CA GLY A 99 -11.32 -6.64 10.22
C GLY A 99 -9.89 -7.15 10.06
N GLY A 100 -9.05 -6.81 11.03
CA GLY A 100 -7.60 -6.98 10.93
C GLY A 100 -6.89 -5.78 10.30
N LYS A 101 -5.57 -5.90 10.12
CA LYS A 101 -4.70 -4.84 9.61
C LYS A 101 -3.67 -5.40 8.65
N VAL A 102 -3.30 -4.58 7.67
CA VAL A 102 -2.21 -4.88 6.74
C VAL A 102 -1.06 -3.92 6.98
N ARG A 103 0.14 -4.47 7.10
CA ARG A 103 1.39 -3.71 7.17
C ARG A 103 2.17 -3.89 5.88
N VAL A 104 2.66 -2.81 5.31
CA VAL A 104 3.44 -2.81 4.06
C VAL A 104 4.77 -2.10 4.28
N CYS A 105 5.86 -2.70 3.81
CA CYS A 105 7.17 -2.05 3.86
C CYS A 105 7.22 -0.84 2.90
N CYS A 106 7.75 0.29 3.40
CA CYS A 106 7.88 1.52 2.63
C CYS A 106 9.12 1.58 1.73
N ARG A 107 9.94 0.52 1.65
CA ARG A 107 11.15 0.53 0.84
C ARG A 107 10.89 -0.05 -0.55
N SER A 108 11.18 0.72 -1.59
CA SER A 108 11.19 0.25 -2.97
C SER A 108 12.11 -0.98 -3.12
N GLY A 109 11.57 -2.06 -3.65
CA GLY A 109 12.25 -3.36 -3.78
C GLY A 109 12.11 -4.30 -2.58
N CYS A 110 11.52 -3.87 -1.45
CA CYS A 110 11.17 -4.75 -0.34
C CYS A 110 9.70 -5.17 -0.44
N LYS A 111 9.46 -6.46 -0.72
CA LYS A 111 8.12 -7.03 -0.97
C LYS A 111 7.44 -7.58 0.29
N ASN A 112 7.87 -7.14 1.47
CA ASN A 112 7.33 -7.66 2.72
C ASN A 112 6.01 -6.99 3.09
N ILE A 113 5.01 -7.85 3.31
CA ILE A 113 3.66 -7.49 3.72
C ILE A 113 3.29 -8.41 4.88
N TRP A 114 2.64 -7.88 5.91
CA TRP A 114 2.12 -8.65 7.03
C TRP A 114 0.61 -8.48 7.13
N LEU A 115 -0.05 -9.59 7.41
CA LEU A 115 -1.47 -9.66 7.72
C LEU A 115 -1.62 -9.92 9.22
N ASP A 116 -2.12 -8.92 9.95
CA ASP A 116 -2.40 -9.02 11.37
C ASP A 116 -3.94 -9.16 11.52
N LEU A 117 -4.45 -10.40 11.57
CA LEU A 117 -5.89 -10.72 11.70
C LEU A 117 -6.39 -10.59 13.14
#